data_AF-A0A2N2WBP1-F1
#
_entry.id   AF-A0A2N2WBP1-F1
#
_cell.length_a   1.000
_cell.length_b   1.000
_cell.length_c   1.000
_cell.angle_alpha   90.00
_cell.angle_beta   90.00
_cell.angle_gamma   90.00
#
_symmetry.space_group_name_H-M   'P 1'
#
loop_
_entity.id
_entity.type
_entity.pdbx_description
1 polymer ?
#
loop_
_entity_poly.entity_id
_entity_poly.type
_entity_poly.pdbx_seq_one_letter_code
_entity_poly.pdbx_strand_id
1 'polypeptide(L)'
;MFTSTRFNTRRMLPMLLGFTVFLLMLIIACGPSSTIQASVSDSSFRNNKLAQAGVNPPDTPVVNYPMTGAVSSSSTMAFSWNSAGDSLQYEIRYSLNPEFEGATVLKVAVSFAEVGIDVAVPTLYYWQIRSIAPDSTTSVWTTARTFTLNPQVQVQQWRCNGDCSHCPNPCGRRPNPNPKPIE
;
A
#
# COMPACT_ATOMS: atom_id res chain seq x y z
N MET A 1 0.65 42.78 -54.23
CA MET A 1 1.36 43.67 -55.19
C MET A 1 2.58 44.22 -54.46
N PHE A 2 3.77 43.63 -54.69
CA PHE A 2 4.86 44.19 -55.53
C PHE A 2 5.55 45.38 -54.82
N THR A 3 6.87 45.48 -54.54
CA THR A 3 8.07 44.82 -55.09
C THR A 3 9.32 45.19 -54.25
N SER A 4 10.38 44.38 -54.41
CA SER A 4 11.83 44.73 -54.42
C SER A 4 12.51 45.14 -53.11
N THR A 5 13.39 44.33 -52.50
CA THR A 5 14.78 43.95 -52.89
C THR A 5 15.72 45.14 -53.13
N ARG A 6 16.74 45.32 -52.26
CA ARG A 6 18.08 45.77 -52.67
C ARG A 6 19.17 45.12 -51.80
N PHE A 7 19.77 44.08 -52.36
CA PHE A 7 21.19 43.76 -52.15
C PHE A 7 22.03 44.91 -52.74
N ASN A 8 23.05 45.40 -52.02
CA ASN A 8 24.22 45.98 -52.70
C ASN A 8 25.48 46.02 -51.82
N THR A 9 26.40 45.09 -52.13
CA THR A 9 27.85 45.26 -52.35
C THR A 9 28.64 46.26 -51.49
N ARG A 10 29.72 45.77 -50.86
CA ARG A 10 31.12 46.22 -51.13
C ARG A 10 32.05 45.02 -50.84
N ARG A 11 32.64 44.36 -51.85
CA ARG A 11 33.85 44.72 -52.60
C ARG A 11 35.14 44.73 -51.75
N MET A 12 36.03 43.83 -52.17
CA MET A 12 37.47 44.03 -52.38
C MET A 12 38.45 43.58 -51.27
N LEU A 13 38.89 42.32 -51.40
CA LEU A 13 40.32 41.98 -51.37
C LEU A 13 41.03 42.73 -52.52
N PRO A 14 42.33 43.08 -52.41
CA PRO A 14 43.36 42.08 -52.70
C PRO A 14 44.75 42.30 -52.04
N MET A 15 45.61 41.26 -52.13
CA MET A 15 47.06 41.28 -52.50
C MET A 15 48.05 42.15 -51.67
N LEU A 16 49.32 41.83 -51.41
CA LEU A 16 50.30 40.87 -51.91
C LEU A 16 51.51 40.89 -50.94
N LEU A 17 52.18 39.75 -50.84
CA LEU A 17 53.65 39.56 -50.74
C LEU A 17 54.43 40.14 -49.54
N GLY A 18 54.90 39.19 -48.73
CA GLY A 18 56.09 39.29 -47.90
C GLY A 18 56.77 37.92 -47.77
N PHE A 19 57.18 37.34 -48.91
CA PHE A 19 58.33 36.41 -48.97
C PHE A 19 59.56 37.22 -48.45
N THR A 20 60.48 36.77 -47.61
CA THR A 20 61.22 35.50 -47.64
C THR A 20 62.26 35.46 -46.50
N VAL A 21 62.41 34.27 -45.91
CA VAL A 21 63.67 33.61 -45.47
C VAL A 21 64.21 33.91 -44.06
N PHE A 22 64.73 32.82 -43.47
CA PHE A 22 65.48 32.62 -42.21
C PHE A 22 64.58 32.39 -40.98
N LEU A 23 64.63 31.27 -40.26
CA LEU A 23 65.50 30.10 -40.28
C LEU A 23 64.86 29.05 -39.35
N LEU A 24 64.64 27.84 -39.88
CA LEU A 24 64.86 26.54 -39.22
C LEU A 24 64.85 26.52 -37.67
N MET A 25 63.77 26.05 -37.06
CA MET A 25 63.84 25.25 -35.83
C MET A 25 62.67 24.25 -35.79
N LEU A 26 63.03 22.99 -36.00
CA LEU A 26 62.17 21.81 -35.91
C LEU A 26 61.54 21.70 -34.51
N ILE A 27 60.23 21.46 -34.43
CA ILE A 27 59.68 20.52 -33.44
C ILE A 27 58.49 19.80 -34.07
N ILE A 28 58.75 18.66 -34.71
CA ILE A 28 57.71 17.71 -35.11
C ILE A 28 57.21 17.05 -33.84
N ALA A 29 56.01 17.43 -33.41
CA ALA A 29 55.22 16.70 -32.45
C ALA A 29 54.77 15.37 -33.08
N CYS A 30 55.53 14.30 -32.85
CA CYS A 30 55.06 12.93 -33.02
C CYS A 30 55.12 12.30 -31.63
N GLY A 31 53.96 12.23 -30.98
CA GLY A 31 53.84 11.80 -29.59
C GLY A 31 54.29 10.36 -29.39
N PRO A 32 54.75 10.00 -28.18
CA PRO A 32 54.87 8.61 -27.83
C PRO A 32 53.46 8.02 -27.86
N SER A 33 53.26 6.98 -28.68
CA SER A 33 52.17 6.03 -28.55
C SER A 33 52.34 5.33 -27.20
N SER A 34 51.95 6.01 -26.12
CA SER A 34 51.73 5.40 -24.83
C SER A 34 50.57 4.42 -25.01
N THR A 35 50.91 3.14 -25.09
CA THR A 35 49.96 2.07 -24.85
C THR A 35 49.40 2.28 -23.45
N ILE A 36 48.23 2.89 -23.36
CA ILE A 36 47.44 2.90 -22.13
C ILE A 36 47.08 1.43 -21.89
N GLN A 37 47.75 0.80 -20.93
CA GLN A 37 47.19 -0.36 -20.26
C GLN A 37 45.91 0.12 -19.59
N ALA A 38 44.77 -0.07 -20.25
CA ALA A 38 43.49 -0.02 -19.58
C ALA A 38 43.54 -1.13 -18.52
N SER A 39 43.59 -0.72 -17.26
CA SER A 39 43.32 -1.59 -16.13
C SER A 39 42.07 -2.42 -16.46
N VAL A 40 42.18 -3.74 -16.32
CA VAL A 40 41.03 -4.63 -16.29
C VAL A 40 40.22 -4.27 -15.05
N SER A 41 39.36 -3.25 -15.17
CA SER A 41 38.21 -3.10 -14.30
C SER A 41 37.10 -3.89 -14.97
N ASP A 42 36.89 -5.09 -14.42
CA ASP A 42 35.78 -5.97 -14.70
C ASP A 42 34.48 -5.15 -14.78
N SER A 43 33.95 -5.05 -15.99
CA SER A 43 32.64 -4.46 -16.23
C SER A 43 31.80 -5.48 -16.98
N SER A 44 31.62 -6.64 -16.36
CA SER A 44 30.55 -7.60 -16.63
C SER A 44 29.13 -7.03 -16.39
N PHE A 45 28.92 -5.72 -16.53
CA PHE A 45 27.62 -5.07 -16.31
C PHE A 45 27.19 -4.16 -17.46
N ARG A 46 27.80 -4.29 -18.65
CA ARG A 46 27.19 -3.74 -19.86
C ARG A 46 26.27 -4.79 -20.47
N ASN A 47 24.99 -4.42 -20.53
CA ASN A 47 23.90 -5.02 -21.31
C ASN A 47 23.01 -6.00 -20.53
N ASN A 48 22.43 -5.50 -19.44
CA ASN A 48 20.99 -5.72 -19.23
C ASN A 48 20.38 -4.52 -18.49
N LYS A 49 20.22 -3.39 -19.20
CA LYS A 49 19.26 -2.35 -18.81
C LYS A 49 17.86 -2.79 -19.27
N LEU A 50 17.41 -3.94 -18.80
CA LEU A 50 15.98 -4.11 -18.55
C LEU A 50 15.71 -3.14 -17.39
N ALA A 51 14.83 -2.18 -17.61
CA ALA A 51 14.40 -1.28 -16.56
C ALA A 51 13.77 -2.12 -15.45
N GLN A 52 14.55 -2.49 -14.43
CA GLN A 52 14.00 -2.67 -13.11
C GLN A 52 13.68 -1.24 -12.66
N ALA A 53 12.48 -0.77 -13.03
CA ALA A 53 11.87 0.34 -12.33
C ALA A 53 12.06 0.04 -10.84
N GLY A 54 12.69 0.95 -10.10
CA GLY A 54 12.87 0.76 -8.67
C GLY A 54 11.49 0.65 -8.05
N VAL A 55 11.02 -0.57 -7.85
CA VAL A 55 9.77 -0.87 -7.17
C VAL A 55 10.03 -0.58 -5.70
N ASN A 56 9.82 0.67 -5.29
CA ASN A 56 9.77 1.00 -3.88
C ASN A 56 8.42 0.51 -3.36
N PRO A 57 8.37 -0.39 -2.36
CA PRO A 57 7.10 -0.79 -1.78
C PRO A 57 6.34 0.44 -1.24
N PRO A 58 5.00 0.44 -1.31
CA PRO A 58 4.21 1.52 -0.76
C PRO A 58 4.39 1.59 0.76
N ASP A 59 4.11 2.77 1.32
CA ASP A 59 4.13 2.96 2.77
C ASP A 59 3.05 2.12 3.47
N THR A 60 3.33 1.75 4.72
CA THR A 60 2.37 1.03 5.55
C THR A 60 1.29 2.01 6.05
N PRO A 61 0.00 1.67 5.97
CA PRO A 61 -1.06 2.59 6.33
C PRO A 61 -1.09 2.85 7.84
N VAL A 62 -1.36 4.09 8.23
CA VAL A 62 -1.51 4.48 9.64
C VAL A 62 -2.95 4.27 10.07
N VAL A 63 -3.17 3.26 10.91
CA VAL A 63 -4.52 2.89 11.39
C VAL A 63 -5.04 3.86 12.45
N ASN A 64 -6.22 4.41 12.18
CA ASN A 64 -6.96 5.28 13.09
C ASN A 64 -7.97 4.48 13.93
N TYR A 65 -8.69 3.54 13.30
CA TYR A 65 -9.72 2.73 13.97
C TYR A 65 -9.82 1.32 13.33
N PRO A 66 -10.15 0.27 14.10
CA PRO A 66 -10.23 0.24 15.56
C PRO A 66 -8.88 0.46 16.25
N MET A 67 -8.92 1.17 17.38
CA MET A 67 -7.80 1.15 18.33
C MET A 67 -7.68 -0.26 18.92
N THR A 68 -6.50 -0.63 19.39
CA THR A 68 -6.29 -1.95 20.03
C THR A 68 -7.28 -2.14 21.18
N GLY A 69 -8.06 -3.22 21.13
CA GLY A 69 -9.07 -3.54 22.15
C GLY A 69 -10.42 -2.83 21.97
N ALA A 70 -10.67 -2.18 20.83
CA ALA A 70 -11.97 -1.56 20.57
C ALA A 70 -13.11 -2.59 20.62
N VAL A 71 -14.28 -2.17 21.12
CA VAL A 71 -15.47 -3.02 21.25
C VAL A 71 -16.63 -2.39 20.47
N SER A 72 -17.29 -3.17 19.62
CA SER A 72 -18.55 -2.79 18.97
C SER A 72 -19.72 -3.50 19.65
N SER A 73 -20.82 -2.78 19.87
CA SER A 73 -22.08 -3.34 20.39
C SER A 73 -22.98 -3.96 19.31
N SER A 74 -22.52 -3.94 18.05
CA SER A 74 -23.18 -4.57 16.90
C SER A 74 -22.35 -5.76 16.38
N SER A 75 -22.88 -6.45 15.38
CA SER A 75 -22.15 -7.45 14.59
C SER A 75 -21.26 -6.83 13.50
N THR A 76 -21.05 -5.51 13.52
CA THR A 76 -20.27 -4.78 12.51
C THR A 76 -19.09 -4.06 13.16
N MET A 77 -17.94 -4.11 12.49
CA MET A 77 -16.77 -3.30 12.82
C MET A 77 -16.42 -2.38 11.65
N ALA A 78 -16.26 -1.10 11.94
CA ALA A 78 -15.69 -0.13 11.00
C ALA A 78 -14.17 -0.09 11.12
N PHE A 79 -13.49 0.22 10.03
CA PHE A 79 -12.05 0.36 9.92
C PHE A 79 -11.74 1.67 9.23
N SER A 80 -10.77 2.43 9.75
CA SER A 80 -10.30 3.67 9.13
C SER A 80 -8.80 3.85 9.33
N TRP A 81 -8.16 4.42 8.30
CA TRP A 81 -6.71 4.66 8.28
C TRP A 81 -6.40 5.89 7.44
N ASN A 82 -5.17 6.40 7.55
CA ASN A 82 -4.68 7.46 6.67
C ASN A 82 -4.23 6.86 5.34
N SER A 83 -4.47 7.59 4.25
CA SER A 83 -3.94 7.15 2.95
C SER A 83 -2.42 7.09 2.99
N ALA A 84 -1.85 5.99 2.51
CA ALA A 84 -0.40 5.79 2.44
C ALA A 84 0.21 6.27 1.11
N GLY A 85 -0.61 6.83 0.22
CA GLY A 85 -0.20 7.29 -1.10
C GLY A 85 -1.37 7.39 -2.06
N ASP A 86 -1.08 7.78 -3.30
CA ASP A 86 -2.08 7.92 -4.35
C ASP A 86 -2.34 6.59 -5.07
N SER A 87 -3.60 6.38 -5.47
CA SER A 87 -4.01 5.20 -6.24
C SER A 87 -3.66 3.84 -5.61
N LEU A 88 -3.54 3.79 -4.28
CA LEU A 88 -3.32 2.55 -3.55
C LEU A 88 -4.64 1.81 -3.29
N GLN A 89 -4.55 0.49 -3.28
CA GLN A 89 -5.53 -0.38 -2.63
C GLN A 89 -5.02 -0.79 -1.25
N TYR A 90 -5.94 -1.26 -0.41
CA TYR A 90 -5.65 -1.74 0.92
C TYR A 90 -6.19 -3.14 1.08
N GLU A 91 -5.42 -4.00 1.75
CA GLU A 91 -5.83 -5.34 2.10
C GLU A 91 -5.89 -5.46 3.62
N ILE A 92 -7.07 -5.78 4.12
CA ILE A 92 -7.34 -6.09 5.53
C ILE A 92 -7.42 -7.61 5.64
N ARG A 93 -6.73 -8.18 6.63
CA ARG A 93 -6.98 -9.56 7.05
C ARG A 93 -7.39 -9.61 8.51
N TYR A 94 -8.36 -10.47 8.83
CA TYR A 94 -8.80 -10.68 10.20
C TYR A 94 -9.11 -12.15 10.47
N SER A 95 -8.88 -12.59 11.70
CA SER A 95 -9.06 -13.99 12.14
C SER A 95 -9.36 -14.06 13.64
N LEU A 96 -9.88 -15.21 14.07
CA LEU A 96 -9.92 -15.61 15.48
C LEU A 96 -8.55 -16.10 15.98
N ASN A 97 -7.66 -16.50 15.06
CA ASN A 97 -6.32 -16.96 15.38
C ASN A 97 -5.31 -15.79 15.28
N PRO A 98 -4.49 -15.52 16.31
CA PRO A 98 -3.46 -14.47 16.28
C PRO A 98 -2.38 -14.68 15.21
N GLU A 99 -2.16 -15.92 14.74
CA GLU A 99 -1.24 -16.25 13.65
C GLU A 99 -1.87 -16.07 12.26
N PHE A 100 -3.14 -15.62 12.20
CA PHE A 100 -3.89 -15.37 10.96
C PHE A 100 -4.10 -16.62 10.09
N GLU A 101 -4.03 -17.81 10.69
CA GLU A 101 -4.48 -19.04 10.04
C GLU A 101 -5.98 -18.94 9.73
N GLY A 102 -6.35 -19.29 8.50
CA GLY A 102 -7.74 -19.19 8.03
C GLY A 102 -8.30 -17.77 8.02
N ALA A 103 -7.43 -16.74 7.98
CA ALA A 103 -7.90 -15.35 8.00
C ALA A 103 -8.79 -15.02 6.80
N THR A 104 -9.82 -14.24 7.06
CA THR A 104 -10.65 -13.63 6.02
C THR A 104 -9.97 -12.39 5.51
N VAL A 105 -9.97 -12.19 4.18
CA VAL A 105 -9.28 -11.09 3.51
C VAL A 105 -10.28 -10.20 2.79
N LEU A 106 -10.14 -8.89 2.96
CA LEU A 106 -10.92 -7.86 2.31
C LEU A 106 -9.98 -6.89 1.60
N LYS A 107 -10.27 -6.57 0.33
CA LYS A 107 -9.56 -5.53 -0.43
C LYS A 107 -10.46 -4.34 -0.69
N VAL A 108 -9.96 -3.14 -0.46
CA VAL A 108 -10.68 -1.88 -0.70
C VAL A 108 -9.78 -0.82 -1.31
N ALA A 109 -10.34 0.12 -2.08
CA ALA A 109 -9.60 1.19 -2.75
C ALA A 109 -9.73 2.56 -2.07
N VAL A 110 -10.35 2.60 -0.88
CA VAL A 110 -10.58 3.82 -0.10
C VAL A 110 -10.14 3.58 1.34
N SER A 111 -9.86 4.65 2.09
CA SER A 111 -9.30 4.56 3.44
C SER A 111 -10.34 4.28 4.54
N PHE A 112 -11.35 3.48 4.20
CA PHE A 112 -12.46 3.11 5.07
C PHE A 112 -13.05 1.76 4.65
N ALA A 113 -13.48 0.95 5.62
CA ALA A 113 -14.22 -0.28 5.37
C ALA A 113 -15.16 -0.58 6.55
N GLU A 114 -16.26 -1.27 6.27
CA GLU A 114 -17.11 -1.89 7.29
C GLU A 114 -17.18 -3.39 7.04
N VAL A 115 -17.06 -4.17 8.12
CA VAL A 115 -17.13 -5.63 8.07
C VAL A 115 -18.22 -6.08 9.02
N GLY A 116 -19.28 -6.69 8.47
CA GLY A 116 -20.28 -7.42 9.23
C GLY A 116 -19.82 -8.87 9.44
N ILE A 117 -19.88 -9.34 10.68
CA ILE A 117 -19.54 -10.72 11.05
C ILE A 117 -20.67 -11.26 11.93
N ASP A 118 -21.27 -12.36 11.51
CA ASP A 118 -22.32 -13.02 12.28
C ASP A 118 -21.72 -13.67 13.54
N VAL A 119 -21.94 -13.02 14.68
CA VAL A 119 -21.55 -13.50 16.00
C VAL A 119 -22.74 -13.39 16.95
N ALA A 120 -22.95 -14.40 17.79
CA ALA A 120 -24.05 -14.41 18.78
C ALA A 120 -23.58 -14.07 20.20
N VAL A 121 -22.26 -14.09 20.42
CA VAL A 121 -21.61 -13.88 21.72
C VAL A 121 -20.42 -12.94 21.55
N PRO A 122 -19.96 -12.28 22.64
CA PRO A 122 -18.75 -11.49 22.62
C PRO A 122 -17.57 -12.28 22.04
N THR A 123 -17.00 -11.82 20.92
CA THR A 123 -15.96 -12.54 20.17
C THR A 123 -14.80 -11.60 19.83
N LEU A 124 -13.59 -12.03 20.18
CA LEU A 124 -12.33 -11.31 19.93
C LEU A 124 -11.76 -11.70 18.56
N TYR A 125 -11.38 -10.70 17.77
CA TYR A 125 -10.71 -10.87 16.49
C TYR A 125 -9.34 -10.17 16.50
N TYR A 126 -8.40 -10.76 15.77
CA TYR A 126 -7.12 -10.19 15.41
C TYR A 126 -7.20 -9.68 13.99
N TRP A 127 -6.61 -8.52 13.73
CA TRP A 127 -6.61 -7.92 12.41
C TRP A 127 -5.34 -7.14 12.12
N GLN A 128 -5.06 -6.95 10.84
CA GLN A 128 -3.98 -6.10 10.34
C GLN A 128 -4.29 -5.68 8.90
N ILE A 129 -3.59 -4.65 8.44
CA ILE A 129 -3.80 -4.05 7.13
C ILE A 129 -2.45 -3.78 6.43
N ARG A 130 -2.44 -3.81 5.10
CA ARG A 130 -1.30 -3.40 4.27
C ARG A 130 -1.76 -2.63 3.03
N SER A 131 -0.87 -1.84 2.46
CA SER A 131 -1.07 -1.15 1.18
C SER A 131 -0.69 -2.06 0.01
N ILE A 132 -1.37 -1.89 -1.11
CA ILE A 132 -1.12 -2.54 -2.39
C ILE A 132 -1.03 -1.45 -3.46
N ALA A 133 0.12 -1.36 -4.13
CA ALA A 133 0.36 -0.45 -5.25
C ALA A 133 -0.25 -0.99 -6.57
N PRO A 134 -0.45 -0.15 -7.59
CA PRO A 134 -1.02 -0.57 -8.88
C PRO A 134 -0.23 -1.67 -9.61
N ASP A 135 1.08 -1.77 -9.35
CA ASP A 135 1.97 -2.81 -9.86
C ASP A 135 1.93 -4.11 -9.04
N SER A 136 0.97 -4.23 -8.10
CA SER A 136 0.80 -5.33 -7.14
C SER A 136 1.87 -5.44 -6.05
N THR A 137 2.77 -4.46 -5.93
CA THR A 137 3.73 -4.41 -4.84
C THR A 137 3.03 -4.07 -3.53
N THR A 138 3.36 -4.78 -2.45
CA THR A 138 2.70 -4.60 -1.15
C THR A 138 3.62 -3.99 -0.11
N SER A 139 3.07 -3.20 0.80
CA SER A 139 3.77 -2.79 2.02
C SER A 139 3.97 -3.99 2.96
N VAL A 140 4.79 -3.80 4.00
CA VAL A 140 4.70 -4.66 5.18
C VAL A 140 3.32 -4.53 5.82
N TRP A 141 2.90 -5.55 6.55
CA TRP A 141 1.69 -5.47 7.34
C TRP A 141 1.88 -4.55 8.55
N THR A 142 0.80 -3.89 8.98
CA THR A 142 0.78 -3.23 10.29
C THR A 142 0.97 -4.24 11.42
N THR A 143 1.43 -3.77 12.58
CA THR A 143 1.30 -4.53 13.83
C THR A 143 -0.12 -5.02 14.02
N ALA A 144 -0.28 -6.29 14.39
CA ALA A 144 -1.58 -6.87 14.65
C ALA A 144 -2.30 -6.10 15.78
N ARG A 145 -3.58 -5.82 15.56
CA ARG A 145 -4.47 -5.18 16.53
C ARG A 145 -5.64 -6.09 16.81
N THR A 146 -6.36 -5.79 17.87
CA THR A 146 -7.55 -6.55 18.28
C THR A 146 -8.79 -5.69 18.29
N PHE A 147 -9.94 -6.32 18.03
CA PHE A 147 -11.25 -5.76 18.29
C PHE A 147 -12.21 -6.84 18.79
N THR A 148 -13.28 -6.43 19.47
CA THR A 148 -14.32 -7.34 19.95
C THR A 148 -15.68 -6.94 19.39
N LEU A 149 -16.38 -7.91 18.81
CA LEU A 149 -17.79 -7.77 18.50
C LEU A 149 -18.59 -8.31 19.68
N ASN A 150 -19.40 -7.46 20.28
CA ASN A 150 -20.29 -7.79 21.38
C ASN A 150 -21.72 -7.39 21.01
N PRO A 151 -22.30 -8.04 19.98
CA PRO A 151 -23.70 -7.81 19.65
C PRO A 151 -24.53 -8.15 20.86
N GLN A 152 -25.29 -7.16 21.34
CA GLN A 152 -26.22 -7.41 22.42
C GLN A 152 -27.28 -8.37 21.88
N VAL A 153 -27.37 -9.57 22.47
CA VAL A 153 -28.50 -10.45 22.25
C VAL A 153 -29.72 -9.62 22.58
N GLN A 154 -30.49 -9.25 21.56
CA GLN A 154 -31.80 -8.66 21.74
C GLN A 154 -32.64 -9.79 22.33
N VAL A 155 -32.58 -9.96 23.65
CA VAL A 155 -33.63 -10.65 24.37
C VAL A 155 -34.87 -9.88 23.98
N GLN A 156 -35.69 -10.47 23.11
CA GLN A 156 -37.09 -10.13 23.08
C GLN A 156 -37.55 -10.41 24.51
N GLN A 157 -37.53 -9.37 25.33
CA GLN A 157 -38.22 -9.38 26.60
C GLN A 157 -39.66 -9.62 26.20
N TRP A 158 -40.07 -10.88 26.24
CA TRP A 158 -41.47 -11.24 26.11
C TRP A 158 -42.20 -10.30 27.05
N ARG A 159 -43.02 -9.42 26.49
CA ARG A 159 -43.85 -8.47 27.23
C ARG A 159 -44.97 -9.25 27.91
N CYS A 160 -44.63 -10.17 28.80
CA CYS A 160 -45.50 -10.43 29.92
C CYS A 160 -45.34 -9.18 30.78
N ASN A 161 -46.27 -8.23 30.68
CA ASN A 161 -46.31 -6.99 31.47
C ASN A 161 -46.53 -7.27 32.96
N GLY A 162 -45.85 -8.27 33.53
CA GLY A 162 -46.17 -8.87 34.82
C GLY A 162 -47.43 -9.75 34.82
N ASP A 163 -48.17 -9.80 33.71
CA ASP A 163 -49.41 -10.57 33.61
C ASP A 163 -49.19 -11.87 32.82
N CYS A 164 -49.00 -12.98 33.56
CA CYS A 164 -48.86 -14.34 33.01
C CYS A 164 -50.22 -15.03 32.78
N SER A 165 -51.36 -14.34 32.93
CA SER A 165 -52.70 -14.97 32.89
C SER A 165 -53.12 -15.47 31.49
N HIS A 166 -52.44 -15.06 30.43
CA HIS A 166 -52.74 -15.45 29.04
C HIS A 166 -51.65 -16.31 28.38
N CYS A 167 -50.67 -16.81 29.14
CA CYS A 167 -49.64 -17.69 28.60
C CYS A 167 -50.16 -19.14 28.58
N PRO A 168 -50.01 -19.89 27.44
CA PRO A 168 -50.35 -21.31 27.38
C PRO A 168 -49.60 -22.16 28.41
N ASN A 169 -48.46 -21.67 28.89
CA ASN A 169 -47.68 -22.20 30.02
C ASN A 169 -47.34 -21.04 30.99
N PRO A 170 -47.71 -21.10 32.27
CA PRO A 170 -47.42 -20.04 33.23
C PRO A 170 -45.90 -19.87 33.42
N CYS A 171 -45.42 -18.67 33.18
CA CYS A 171 -44.02 -18.27 33.30
C CYS A 171 -43.51 -18.46 34.74
N GLY A 172 -42.49 -19.31 34.98
CA GLY A 172 -41.67 -19.21 36.19
C GLY A 172 -41.21 -20.48 36.92
N ARG A 173 -41.58 -21.70 36.53
CA ARG A 173 -40.87 -22.89 37.04
C ARG A 173 -39.96 -23.46 35.97
N ARG A 174 -38.64 -23.26 36.11
CA ARG A 174 -37.66 -24.15 35.50
C ARG A 174 -37.93 -25.56 36.02
N PRO A 175 -38.13 -26.58 35.18
CA PRO A 175 -38.14 -27.96 35.65
C PRO A 175 -36.83 -28.25 36.37
N ASN A 176 -36.89 -28.88 37.55
CA ASN A 176 -35.71 -29.27 38.31
C ASN A 176 -34.81 -30.16 37.43
N PRO A 177 -33.54 -29.80 37.17
CA PRO A 177 -32.66 -30.58 36.31
C PRO A 177 -32.31 -31.98 36.88
N ASN A 178 -32.67 -32.28 38.13
CA ASN A 178 -32.54 -33.61 38.72
C ASN A 178 -33.86 -34.07 39.36
N PRO A 179 -34.74 -34.78 38.64
CA PRO A 179 -35.84 -35.50 39.27
C PRO A 179 -35.27 -36.64 40.15
N LYS A 180 -35.69 -36.69 41.43
CA LYS A 180 -35.36 -37.84 42.29
C LYS A 180 -36.00 -39.11 41.70
N PRO A 181 -35.34 -40.28 41.76
CA PRO A 181 -35.95 -41.54 41.35
C PRO A 181 -37.23 -41.78 42.17
N ILE A 182 -38.28 -42.20 41.49
CA ILE A 182 -39.54 -42.64 42.12
C ILE A 182 -39.28 -44.08 42.61
N GLU A 183 -39.48 -44.31 43.91
CA GLU A 183 -39.47 -45.63 44.56
C GLU A 183 -40.74 -46.42 44.23
#